data_AF-A0A2E4XL22-F1
#
_entry.id   AF-A0A2E4XL22-F1
#
_cell.length_a   1.000
_cell.length_b   1.000
_cell.length_c   1.000
_cell.angle_alpha   90.00
_cell.angle_beta   90.00
_cell.angle_gamma   90.00
#
_symmetry.space_group_name_H-M   'P 1'
#
loop_
_entity.id
_entity.type
_entity.pdbx_description
1 polymer ?
#
loop_
_entity_poly.entity_id
_entity_poly.type
_entity_poly.pdbx_seq_one_letter_code
_entity_poly.pdbx_strand_id
1 'polypeptide(L)'
;MFSFRPKDPIGIRLGELKDTLLGYSKQEIRDPFVSLFKWTAYGLAGLVFVIAGLGHLSLGSLRILQTETTVFDNELSFIPYLIVFAALLLIAIVSYRAIKSQN
;
A
#
# COMPACT_ATOMS: atom_id res chain seq x y z
N MET A 1 -21.59 -53.59 15.60
CA MET A 1 -21.35 -52.59 14.54
C MET A 1 -19.85 -52.51 14.31
N PHE A 2 -19.33 -53.29 13.36
CA PHE A 2 -17.89 -53.38 13.09
C PHE A 2 -17.47 -52.25 12.16
N SER A 3 -16.67 -51.30 12.66
CA SER A 3 -15.97 -50.33 11.81
C SER A 3 -14.73 -51.02 11.23
N PHE A 4 -14.78 -51.34 9.95
CA PHE A 4 -13.60 -51.72 9.17
C PHE A 4 -12.72 -50.47 9.00
N ARG A 5 -11.95 -50.11 10.03
CA ARG A 5 -10.79 -49.23 9.84
C ARG A 5 -9.70 -50.09 9.18
N PRO A 6 -9.19 -49.75 7.99
CA PRO A 6 -7.90 -50.27 7.58
C PRO A 6 -6.89 -49.90 8.68
N LYS A 7 -6.30 -50.94 9.27
CA LYS A 7 -5.43 -50.90 10.45
C LYS A 7 -4.00 -51.09 9.98
N ASP A 8 -3.57 -50.30 9.01
CA ASP A 8 -2.17 -50.21 8.65
C ASP A 8 -1.49 -49.20 9.60
N PRO A 9 -0.66 -49.67 10.55
CA PRO A 9 0.00 -48.78 11.51
C PRO A 9 0.88 -47.73 10.83
N ILE A 10 1.27 -47.96 9.57
CA ILE A 10 2.04 -47.05 8.75
C ILE A 10 1.17 -45.90 8.21
N GLY A 11 -0.03 -46.17 7.69
CA GLY A 11 -0.93 -45.12 7.20
C GLY A 11 -1.39 -44.14 8.27
N ILE A 12 -1.59 -44.62 9.50
CA ILE A 12 -1.92 -43.76 10.65
C ILE A 12 -0.77 -42.80 10.96
N ARG A 13 0.48 -43.30 11.04
CA ARG A 13 1.68 -42.50 11.30
C ARG A 13 1.93 -41.47 10.19
N LEU A 14 1.68 -41.85 8.94
CA LEU A 14 1.81 -40.95 7.79
C LEU A 14 0.74 -39.85 7.80
N GLY A 15 -0.49 -40.18 8.21
CA GLY A 15 -1.55 -39.20 8.44
C GLY A 15 -1.19 -38.21 9.54
N GLU A 16 -0.71 -38.70 10.68
CA GLU A 16 -0.28 -37.86 11.80
C GLU A 16 0.89 -36.93 11.42
N LEU A 17 1.90 -37.43 10.71
CA LEU A 17 3.02 -36.63 10.19
C LEU A 17 2.54 -35.53 9.23
N LYS A 18 1.63 -35.89 8.31
CA LYS A 18 1.04 -34.94 7.37
C LYS A 18 0.27 -33.86 8.10
N ASP A 19 -0.56 -34.21 9.08
CA ASP A 19 -1.35 -33.26 9.85
C ASP A 19 -0.47 -32.34 10.69
N THR A 20 0.63 -32.83 11.26
CA THR A 20 1.60 -31.99 11.96
C THR A 20 2.30 -31.03 11.01
N LEU A 21 2.77 -31.49 9.85
CA LEU A 21 3.44 -30.63 8.85
C LEU A 21 2.50 -29.54 8.30
N LEU A 22 1.24 -29.91 8.03
CA LEU A 22 0.21 -28.94 7.63
C LEU A 22 -0.09 -27.93 8.73
N GLY A 23 -0.14 -28.38 9.99
CA GLY A 23 -0.32 -27.53 11.16
C GLY A 23 0.80 -26.50 11.31
N TYR A 24 2.05 -26.94 11.25
CA TYR A 24 3.23 -26.06 11.31
C TYR A 24 3.28 -25.07 10.16
N SER A 25 3.07 -25.54 8.92
CA SER A 25 3.07 -24.65 7.75
C SER A 25 2.01 -23.55 7.88
N LYS A 26 0.84 -23.88 8.42
CA LYS A 26 -0.24 -22.92 8.65
C LYS A 26 0.07 -21.93 9.78
N GLN A 27 0.81 -22.35 10.81
CA GLN A 27 1.29 -21.46 11.87
C GLN A 27 2.38 -20.52 11.38
N GLU A 28 3.39 -21.05 10.69
CA GLU A 28 4.53 -20.30 10.18
C GLU A 28 4.12 -19.24 9.17
N ILE A 29 3.07 -19.48 8.37
CA ILE A 29 2.57 -18.52 7.37
C ILE A 29 1.62 -17.48 7.98
N ARG A 30 0.88 -17.80 9.04
CA ARG A 30 -0.14 -16.90 9.59
C ARG A 30 0.46 -15.62 10.16
N ASP A 31 1.52 -15.75 10.94
CA ASP A 31 2.14 -14.63 11.64
C ASP A 31 2.77 -13.60 10.68
N PRO A 32 3.55 -13.98 9.63
CA PRO A 32 4.03 -13.03 8.63
C PRO A 32 2.89 -12.41 7.81
N PHE A 33 1.83 -13.16 7.52
CA PHE A 33 0.68 -12.64 6.75
C PHE A 33 -0.09 -11.55 7.51
N VAL A 34 -0.33 -11.75 8.81
CA VAL A 34 -0.97 -10.74 9.66
C VAL A 34 -0.08 -9.51 9.80
N SER A 35 1.24 -9.70 9.94
CA SER A 35 2.19 -8.58 9.97
C SER A 35 2.14 -7.76 8.68
N LEU A 36 2.21 -8.41 7.52
CA LEU A 36 2.08 -7.77 6.21
C LEU A 36 0.77 -7.00 6.07
N PHE A 37 -0.35 -7.60 6.46
CA PHE A 37 -1.66 -6.96 6.42
C PHE A 37 -1.68 -5.70 7.29
N LYS A 38 -1.12 -5.77 8.51
CA LYS A 38 -1.04 -4.64 9.43
C LYS A 38 -0.21 -3.48 8.86
N TRP A 39 0.98 -3.77 8.33
CA TRP A 39 1.83 -2.76 7.68
C TRP A 39 1.17 -2.15 6.45
N THR A 40 0.51 -2.97 5.64
CA THR A 40 -0.26 -2.51 4.47
C THR A 40 -1.40 -1.59 4.89
N ALA A 41 -2.15 -1.95 5.95
CA ALA A 41 -3.24 -1.13 6.47
C ALA A 41 -2.74 0.23 6.99
N TYR A 42 -1.61 0.27 7.69
CA TYR A 42 -0.99 1.53 8.10
C TYR A 42 -0.54 2.38 6.90
N GLY A 43 0.04 1.75 5.88
CA GLY A 43 0.38 2.42 4.62
C GLY A 43 -0.85 3.01 3.92
N LEU A 44 -1.95 2.26 3.88
CA LEU A 44 -3.22 2.70 3.28
C LEU A 44 -3.84 3.88 4.06
N ALA A 45 -3.81 3.82 5.39
CA ALA A 45 -4.26 4.93 6.23
C ALA A 45 -3.42 6.19 6.00
N GLY A 46 -2.09 6.03 5.90
CA GLY A 46 -1.18 7.12 5.55
C GLY A 46 -1.47 7.70 4.15
N LEU A 47 -1.76 6.84 3.17
CA LEU A 47 -2.10 7.25 1.81
C LEU A 47 -3.33 8.18 1.78
N VAL A 48 -4.37 7.89 2.57
CA VAL A 48 -5.55 8.76 2.67
C VAL A 48 -5.16 10.17 3.11
N PHE A 49 -4.31 10.28 4.12
CA PHE A 49 -3.85 11.57 4.64
C PHE A 49 -2.97 12.31 3.63
N VAL A 50 -2.09 11.59 2.92
CA VAL A 50 -1.24 12.15 1.87
C VAL A 50 -2.08 12.68 0.70
N ILE A 51 -3.07 11.90 0.22
CA ILE A 51 -3.97 12.32 -0.87
C ILE A 51 -4.76 13.57 -0.44
N ALA A 52 -5.33 13.56 0.77
CA ALA A 52 -6.10 14.69 1.27
C ALA A 52 -5.21 15.95 1.39
N GLY A 53 -4.02 15.82 1.98
CA GLY A 53 -3.08 16.93 2.17
C GLY A 53 -2.55 17.51 0.86
N LEU A 54 -2.03 16.65 -0.03
CA LEU A 54 -1.53 17.07 -1.35
C LEU A 54 -2.64 17.64 -2.23
N GLY A 55 -3.85 17.06 -2.17
CA GLY A 55 -5.01 17.57 -2.88
C GLY A 55 -5.37 18.98 -2.42
N HIS A 56 -5.45 19.21 -1.10
CA HIS A 56 -5.76 20.52 -0.55
C HIS A 56 -4.65 21.55 -0.82
N LEU A 57 -3.38 21.15 -0.69
CA LEU A 57 -2.23 21.98 -1.06
C LEU A 57 -2.28 22.40 -2.52
N SER A 58 -2.55 21.46 -3.43
CA SER A 58 -2.63 21.73 -4.87
C SER A 58 -3.73 22.72 -5.19
N LEU A 59 -4.93 22.52 -4.63
CA LEU A 59 -6.07 23.42 -4.80
C LEU A 59 -5.80 24.80 -4.19
N GLY A 60 -5.20 24.84 -2.99
CA GLY A 60 -4.85 26.08 -2.31
C GLY A 60 -3.80 26.89 -3.07
N SER A 61 -2.72 26.24 -3.52
CA SER A 61 -1.69 26.87 -4.34
C SER A 61 -2.23 27.37 -5.67
N LEU A 62 -3.06 26.56 -6.35
CA LEU A 62 -3.71 26.98 -7.59
C LEU A 62 -4.57 28.22 -7.38
N ARG A 63 -5.36 28.23 -6.29
CA ARG A 63 -6.24 29.36 -5.96
C ARG A 63 -5.46 30.62 -5.61
N ILE A 64 -4.35 30.53 -4.88
CA ILE A 64 -3.48 31.68 -4.61
C ILE A 64 -2.91 32.23 -5.92
N LEU A 65 -2.37 31.36 -6.79
CA LEU A 65 -1.83 31.79 -8.08
C LEU A 65 -2.88 32.48 -8.96
N GLN A 66 -4.10 31.94 -9.01
CA GLN A 66 -5.17 32.49 -9.82
C GLN A 66 -5.82 33.75 -9.21
N THR A 67 -5.88 33.88 -7.88
CA THR A 67 -6.56 34.99 -7.20
C THR A 67 -5.67 36.22 -7.09
N GLU A 68 -4.38 36.04 -6.77
CA GLU A 68 -3.45 37.15 -6.55
C GLU A 68 -2.75 37.60 -7.84
N THR A 69 -2.74 36.75 -8.87
CA THR A 69 -1.98 37.02 -10.10
C THR A 69 -2.91 37.17 -11.30
N THR A 70 -3.49 38.36 -11.46
CA THR A 70 -4.29 38.77 -12.63
C THR A 70 -3.50 38.76 -13.95
N VAL A 71 -2.18 38.58 -13.88
CA VAL A 71 -1.27 38.46 -15.04
C VAL A 71 -1.53 37.18 -15.85
N PHE A 72 -2.16 36.17 -15.27
CA PHE A 72 -2.46 34.90 -15.95
C PHE A 72 -3.88 34.83 -16.54
N ASP A 73 -4.61 35.94 -16.58
CA ASP A 73 -5.97 35.97 -17.14
C ASP A 73 -5.96 35.86 -18.69
N ASN A 74 -6.98 35.19 -19.24
CA ASN A 74 -7.14 34.80 -20.66
C ASN A 74 -6.21 33.68 -21.16
N GLU A 75 -5.19 34.00 -21.95
CA GLU A 75 -4.42 33.00 -22.74
C GLU A 75 -3.41 32.22 -21.89
N LEU A 76 -2.99 32.75 -20.74
CA LEU A 76 -1.98 32.14 -19.86
C LEU A 76 -2.60 31.38 -18.67
N SER A 77 -3.91 31.16 -18.69
CA SER A 77 -4.66 30.47 -17.61
C SER A 77 -4.20 29.02 -17.37
N PHE A 78 -3.47 28.43 -18.33
CA PHE A 78 -2.87 27.10 -18.21
C PHE A 78 -1.56 27.07 -17.40
N ILE A 79 -0.87 28.20 -17.23
CA ILE A 79 0.42 28.28 -16.51
C ILE A 79 0.29 27.87 -15.04
N PRO A 80 -0.71 28.38 -14.28
CA PRO A 80 -0.90 27.97 -12.88
C PRO A 80 -1.04 26.44 -12.72
N TYR A 81 -1.73 25.77 -13.64
CA TYR A 81 -1.89 24.32 -13.64
C TYR A 81 -0.56 23.61 -13.91
N LEU A 82 0.23 24.11 -14.86
CA LEU A 82 1.58 23.58 -15.16
C LEU A 82 2.52 23.70 -13.96
N ILE A 83 2.47 24.82 -13.23
CA ILE A 83 3.30 25.04 -12.04
C ILE A 83 2.94 24.05 -10.93
N VAL A 84 1.64 23.91 -10.63
CA VAL A 84 1.18 22.94 -9.61
C VAL A 84 1.51 21.51 -10.04
N PHE A 85 1.35 21.18 -11.32
CA PHE A 85 1.73 19.88 -11.87
C PHE A 85 3.24 19.60 -11.75
N ALA A 86 4.08 20.58 -12.08
CA ALA A 86 5.53 20.47 -11.92
C ALA A 86 5.93 20.29 -10.45
N ALA A 87 5.27 21.00 -9.52
CA ALA A 87 5.49 20.83 -8.08
C ALA A 87 5.12 19.41 -7.62
N LEU A 88 3.98 18.87 -8.06
CA LEU A 88 3.59 17.49 -7.77
C LEU A 88 4.58 16.48 -8.36
N LEU A 89 5.07 16.71 -9.59
CA LEU A 89 6.10 15.89 -10.21
C LEU A 89 7.39 15.88 -9.40
N LEU A 90 7.85 17.05 -8.93
CA LEU A 90 9.04 17.14 -8.09
C LEU A 90 8.87 16.36 -6.80
N ILE A 91 7.72 16.48 -6.13
CA ILE A 91 7.41 15.71 -4.93
C ILE A 91 7.45 14.21 -5.25
N ALA A 92 6.81 13.77 -6.33
CA ALA A 92 6.81 12.36 -6.74
C ALA A 92 8.23 11.84 -7.03
N ILE A 93 9.07 12.61 -7.71
CA ILE A 93 10.47 12.25 -8.00
C ILE A 93 11.26 12.13 -6.70
N VAL A 94 11.14 13.11 -5.78
CA VAL A 94 11.84 13.08 -4.48
C VAL A 94 11.38 11.89 -3.65
N SER A 95 10.07 11.64 -3.56
CA SER A 95 9.52 10.47 -2.86
C SER A 95 10.02 9.16 -3.46
N TYR A 96 10.03 9.03 -4.79
CA TYR A 96 10.56 7.85 -5.47
C TYR A 96 12.05 7.64 -5.18
N ARG A 97 12.85 8.72 -5.23
CA ARG A 97 14.28 8.66 -4.92
C ARG A 97 14.54 8.29 -3.46
N ALA A 98 13.73 8.80 -2.52
CA ALA A 98 13.85 8.46 -1.10
C ALA A 98 13.63 6.96 -0.87
N ILE A 99 12.61 6.38 -1.52
CA ILE A 99 12.35 4.93 -1.46
C ILE A 99 13.51 4.15 -2.07
N LYS A 100 13.97 4.55 -3.27
CA LYS A 100 15.09 3.88 -3.95
C LYS A 100 16.39 3.95 -3.15
N SER A 101 16.64 5.05 -2.45
CA SER A 101 17.86 5.22 -1.65
C SER A 101 17.92 4.31 -0.41
N GLN A 102 16.79 3.73 -0.02
CA GLN A 102 16.67 2.90 1.18
C GLN A 102 16.79 1.40 0.89
N ASN A 103 16.71 1.01 -0.40
CA ASN A 103 17.07 -0.31 -0.92
C ASN A 103 18.55 -0.36 -1.29
#